data_AF-A0A7S0HJC4-F1
#
_entry.id   AF-A0A7S0HJC4-F1
#
_cell.length_a   1.000
_cell.length_b   1.000
_cell.length_c   1.000
_cell.angle_alpha   90.00
_cell.angle_beta   90.00
_cell.angle_gamma   90.00
#
_symmetry.space_group_name_H-M   'P 1'
#
loop_
_entity.id
_entity.type
_entity.pdbx_description
1 polymer ?
#
loop_
_entity_poly.entity_id
_entity_poly.type
_entity_poly.pdbx_seq_one_letter_code
_entity_poly.pdbx_strand_id
1 'polypeptide(L)'
;MPDVAGDAAMVYASLSLKVMLPSGYPEDAGAQGEVENTRGLTDSDVSELKAKMDELCQELLQEKSTCLFQLVQLAKDFVNEKNVPSDDCTICMCPFDEDEQFFLTLCG
;
A
#
# COMPACT_ATOMS: atom_id res chain seq x y z
N MET A 1 -24.51 24.18 13.60
CA MET A 1 -23.27 23.39 13.62
C MET A 1 -23.65 21.96 13.29
N PRO A 2 -23.63 21.54 12.01
CA PRO A 2 -23.86 20.15 11.64
C PRO A 2 -22.49 19.46 11.51
N ASP A 3 -22.24 18.49 12.37
CA ASP A 3 -22.43 17.05 12.14
C ASP A 3 -21.12 16.42 11.71
N VAL A 4 -20.47 15.80 12.70
CA VAL A 4 -19.41 14.79 12.56
C VAL A 4 -19.99 13.58 11.85
N ALA A 5 -20.27 13.73 10.55
CA ALA A 5 -20.93 12.72 9.74
C ALA A 5 -19.89 11.88 9.00
N GLY A 6 -19.66 10.68 9.53
CA GLY A 6 -19.17 9.54 8.77
C GLY A 6 -17.69 9.57 8.46
N ASP A 7 -16.88 9.17 9.44
CA ASP A 7 -15.62 8.47 9.18
C ASP A 7 -15.99 7.26 8.30
N ALA A 8 -15.96 7.49 6.99
CA ALA A 8 -16.14 6.45 6.00
C ALA A 8 -15.10 5.40 6.36
N ALA A 9 -15.55 4.16 6.52
CA ALA A 9 -14.68 3.01 6.66
C ALA A 9 -13.79 2.94 5.40
N MET A 10 -12.72 3.74 5.39
CA MET A 10 -11.62 3.63 4.46
C MET A 10 -11.08 2.25 4.76
N VAL A 11 -11.39 1.30 3.86
CA VAL A 11 -10.87 -0.05 3.93
C VAL A 11 -9.39 0.07 3.63
N TYR A 12 -8.62 0.44 4.65
CA TYR A 12 -7.19 0.60 4.49
C TYR A 12 -6.60 -0.77 4.20
N ALA A 13 -5.79 -0.85 3.14
CA ALA A 13 -4.99 -2.02 2.88
C ALA A 13 -4.12 -2.27 4.13
N SER A 14 -4.19 -3.47 4.69
CA SER A 14 -3.40 -3.88 5.85
C SER A 14 -2.82 -5.26 5.61
N LEU A 15 -1.57 -5.48 5.98
CA LEU A 15 -0.93 -6.79 5.86
C LEU A 15 -0.09 -7.09 7.11
N SER A 16 0.16 -8.37 7.37
CA SER A 16 1.13 -8.84 8.35
C SER A 16 2.37 -9.35 7.64
N LEU A 17 3.49 -8.67 7.83
CA LEU A 17 4.79 -9.08 7.32
C LEU A 17 5.50 -9.93 8.37
N LYS A 18 5.81 -11.18 8.03
CA LYS A 18 6.56 -12.10 8.86
C LYS A 18 7.92 -12.34 8.21
N VAL A 19 9.00 -12.16 8.96
CA VAL A 19 10.35 -12.40 8.46
C VAL A 19 11.02 -13.46 9.32
N MET A 20 11.44 -14.55 8.69
CA MET A 20 12.20 -15.63 9.33
C MET A 20 13.67 -15.48 8.98
N LEU A 21 14.51 -15.48 10.02
CA LEU A 21 15.97 -15.36 9.87
C LEU A 21 16.60 -16.73 10.19
N PRO A 22 17.07 -17.48 9.18
CA PRO A 22 17.73 -18.75 9.40
C PRO A 22 19.12 -18.58 10.06
N SER A 23 19.64 -19.67 10.63
CA SER A 23 21.01 -19.72 11.14
C SER A 23 21.98 -19.52 9.98
N GLY A 24 22.76 -18.43 9.99
CA GLY A 24 23.64 -18.04 8.89
C GLY A 24 23.28 -16.72 8.23
N TYR A 25 22.14 -16.09 8.57
CA TYR A 25 21.83 -14.75 8.10
C TYR A 25 22.78 -13.68 8.69
N PRO A 26 23.21 -12.68 7.90
CA PRO A 26 22.97 -12.49 6.46
C PRO A 26 24.06 -13.09 5.54
N GLU A 27 25.03 -13.84 6.06
CA GLU A 27 26.24 -14.23 5.33
C GLU A 27 26.10 -15.51 4.48
N ASP A 28 25.33 -16.49 4.95
CA ASP A 28 25.21 -17.84 4.39
C ASP A 28 23.78 -18.15 3.93
N ALA A 29 22.79 -17.46 4.50
CA ALA A 29 21.38 -17.68 4.20
C ALA A 29 20.57 -16.37 4.20
N GLY A 30 19.68 -16.23 3.21
CA GLY A 30 18.78 -15.08 3.08
C GLY A 30 17.64 -15.09 4.09
N ALA A 31 17.07 -13.91 4.36
CA ALA A 31 15.83 -13.81 5.11
C ALA A 31 14.67 -14.40 4.29
N GLN A 32 13.72 -15.04 4.96
CA GLN A 32 12.49 -15.53 4.33
C GLN A 32 11.32 -14.63 4.75
N GLY A 33 10.78 -13.88 3.79
CA GLY A 33 9.61 -13.04 3.98
C GLY A 33 8.31 -13.77 3.64
N GLU A 34 7.35 -13.76 4.56
CA GLU A 34 5.99 -14.22 4.36
C GLU A 34 5.01 -13.07 4.59
N VAL A 35 3.96 -13.03 3.77
CA VAL A 35 2.87 -12.04 3.88
C VAL A 35 1.60 -12.78 4.26
N GLU A 36 1.00 -12.40 5.38
CA GLU A 36 -0.22 -12.98 5.93
C GLU A 36 -1.25 -11.89 6.25
N ASN A 37 -2.52 -12.25 6.47
CA ASN A 37 -3.59 -11.31 6.90
C ASN A 37 -3.74 -10.06 6.00
N THR A 38 -3.70 -10.24 4.70
CA THR A 38 -3.88 -9.16 3.72
C THR A 38 -5.36 -8.77 3.64
N ARG A 39 -5.70 -7.59 4.15
CA ARG A 39 -7.01 -6.96 3.99
C ARG A 39 -6.91 -5.85 2.96
N GLY A 40 -7.88 -5.73 2.06
CA GLY A 40 -7.87 -4.69 1.02
C GLY A 40 -6.84 -4.90 -0.09
N LEU A 41 -6.22 -6.09 -0.18
CA LEU A 41 -5.27 -6.46 -1.24
C LEU A 41 -5.80 -7.70 -1.97
N THR A 42 -5.60 -7.76 -3.29
CA THR A 42 -5.96 -8.93 -4.10
C THR A 42 -4.86 -9.99 -4.07
N ASP A 43 -5.17 -11.24 -4.41
CA ASP A 43 -4.18 -12.34 -4.49
C ASP A 43 -3.00 -12.01 -5.42
N SER A 44 -3.27 -11.30 -6.53
CA SER A 44 -2.25 -10.81 -7.45
C SER A 44 -1.31 -9.81 -6.78
N ASP A 45 -1.85 -8.91 -5.95
CA ASP A 45 -1.06 -7.92 -5.21
C ASP A 45 -0.13 -8.60 -4.20
N VAL A 46 -0.66 -9.58 -3.47
CA VAL A 46 0.11 -10.35 -2.49
C VAL A 46 1.22 -11.15 -3.18
N SER A 47 0.91 -11.75 -4.32
CA SER A 47 1.90 -12.48 -5.12
C SER A 47 2.99 -11.58 -5.67
N GLU A 48 2.64 -10.38 -6.15
CA GLU A 48 3.62 -9.39 -6.61
C GLU A 48 4.52 -8.92 -5.47
N LEU A 49 3.94 -8.56 -4.32
CA LEU A 49 4.69 -8.15 -3.14
C LEU A 49 5.67 -9.26 -2.70
N LYS A 50 5.20 -10.51 -2.66
CA LYS A 50 6.03 -11.66 -2.30
C LYS A 50 7.19 -11.86 -3.27
N ALA A 51 6.96 -11.71 -4.58
CA ALA A 51 8.01 -11.82 -5.59
C ALA A 51 9.07 -10.71 -5.41
N LYS A 52 8.64 -9.45 -5.21
CA LYS A 52 9.54 -8.31 -4.93
C LYS A 52 10.36 -8.52 -3.64
N MET A 53 9.74 -9.07 -2.60
CA MET A 53 10.42 -9.38 -1.34
C MET A 53 11.49 -10.48 -1.50
N ASP A 54 11.19 -11.52 -2.29
CA ASP A 54 12.14 -12.61 -2.56
C ASP A 54 13.34 -12.10 -3.36
N GLU A 55 13.10 -11.31 -4.40
CA GLU A 55 14.13 -10.68 -5.22
C GLU A 55 15.06 -9.78 -4.37
N LEU A 56 14.49 -8.90 -3.53
CA LEU A 56 15.27 -8.09 -2.58
C LEU A 56 16.09 -8.94 -1.61
N CYS A 57 15.54 -10.05 -1.11
CA CYS A 57 16.27 -10.94 -0.21
C CYS A 57 17.46 -11.60 -0.92
N GLN A 58 17.30 -12.00 -2.19
CA GLN A 58 18.38 -12.58 -2.99
C GLN A 58 19.46 -11.54 -3.31
N GLU A 59 19.09 -10.34 -3.73
CA GLU A 59 20.03 -9.25 -4.04
C GLU A 59 20.89 -8.90 -2.82
N LEU A 60 20.24 -8.65 -1.68
CA LEU A 60 20.94 -8.28 -0.45
C LEU A 60 21.73 -9.45 0.16
N LEU A 61 21.35 -10.69 -0.11
CA LEU A 61 22.15 -11.87 0.24
C LEU A 61 23.44 -11.92 -0.58
N GLN A 62 23.43 -11.55 -1.87
CA GLN A 62 24.65 -11.45 -2.67
C GLN A 62 25.61 -10.40 -2.10
N GLU A 63 25.06 -9.30 -1.57
CA GLU A 63 25.82 -8.24 -0.91
C GLU A 63 26.18 -8.55 0.55
N LYS A 64 25.74 -9.70 1.08
CA LYS A 64 25.88 -10.10 2.50
C LYS A 64 25.39 -9.03 3.49
N SER A 65 24.32 -8.33 3.11
CA SER A 65 23.78 -7.21 3.85
C SER A 65 22.42 -7.55 4.46
N THR A 66 21.96 -6.75 5.42
CA THR A 66 20.69 -7.00 6.10
C THR A 66 19.49 -6.49 5.29
N CYS A 67 18.48 -7.34 5.11
CA CYS A 67 17.28 -7.08 4.31
C CYS A 67 16.06 -6.60 5.12
N LEU A 68 16.13 -6.60 6.46
CA LEU A 68 14.97 -6.34 7.33
C LEU A 68 14.31 -4.98 7.06
N PHE A 69 15.09 -3.90 7.04
CA PHE A 69 14.55 -2.56 6.87
C PHE A 69 13.93 -2.38 5.47
N GLN A 70 14.56 -2.97 4.46
CA GLN A 70 14.17 -2.92 3.06
C GLN A 70 12.85 -3.67 2.85
N LEU A 71 12.69 -4.84 3.47
CA LEU A 71 11.42 -5.58 3.45
C LEU A 71 10.28 -4.79 4.10
N VAL A 72 10.54 -4.13 5.24
CA VAL A 72 9.54 -3.30 5.92
C VAL A 72 9.19 -2.07 5.08
N GLN A 73 10.18 -1.42 4.47
CA GLN A 73 9.94 -0.28 3.57
C GLN A 73 9.13 -0.71 2.35
N LEU A 74 9.51 -1.80 1.68
CA LEU A 74 8.79 -2.32 0.52
C LEU A 74 7.33 -2.62 0.87
N ALA A 75 7.08 -3.33 1.96
CA ALA A 75 5.73 -3.64 2.40
C ALA A 75 4.92 -2.38 2.74
N LYS A 76 5.55 -1.39 3.38
CA LYS A 76 4.92 -0.11 3.70
C LYS A 76 4.57 0.68 2.43
N ASP A 77 5.50 0.75 1.48
CA ASP A 77 5.33 1.47 0.23
C ASP A 77 4.20 0.85 -0.59
N PHE A 78 4.19 -0.48 -0.69
CA PHE A 78 3.13 -1.24 -1.33
C PHE A 78 1.75 -0.96 -0.72
N VAL A 79 1.65 -0.97 0.61
CA VAL A 79 0.41 -0.63 1.30
C VAL A 79 0.00 0.82 1.07
N ASN A 80 0.95 1.77 0.99
CA ASN A 80 0.63 3.17 0.69
C ASN A 80 0.13 3.35 -0.73
N GLU A 81 0.78 2.72 -1.72
CA GLU A 81 0.35 2.76 -3.12
C GLU A 81 -1.08 2.23 -3.28
N LYS A 82 -1.39 1.11 -2.62
CA LYS A 82 -2.73 0.50 -2.65
C LYS A 82 -3.77 1.23 -1.81
N ASN A 83 -3.32 2.08 -0.88
CA ASN A 83 -4.18 2.97 -0.08
C ASN A 83 -4.39 4.35 -0.72
N VAL A 84 -3.80 4.62 -1.89
CA VAL A 84 -4.20 5.80 -2.65
C VAL A 84 -5.66 5.56 -3.05
N PRO A 85 -6.61 6.40 -2.60
CA PRO A 85 -7.96 6.31 -3.10
C PRO A 85 -7.83 6.46 -4.61
N SER A 86 -8.28 5.44 -5.36
CA SER A 86 -8.57 5.64 -6.77
C SER A 86 -9.57 6.79 -6.79
N ASP A 87 -9.11 7.98 -7.15
CA ASP A 87 -9.94 9.16 -7.33
C ASP A 87 -10.73 8.93 -8.62
N ASP A 88 -11.72 8.05 -8.55
CA ASP A 88 -12.88 8.13 -9.41
C ASP A 88 -14.03 8.50 -8.49
N CYS A 89 -14.20 9.82 -8.33
CA CYS A 89 -15.33 10.40 -7.65
C CYS A 89 -16.60 10.00 -8.41
N THR A 90 -17.24 8.90 -8.03
CA THR A 90 -18.51 8.41 -8.61
C THR A 90 -19.69 9.39 -8.40
N ILE A 91 -19.47 10.54 -7.73
CA ILE A 91 -20.49 11.58 -7.56
C ILE A 91 -20.50 12.56 -8.74
N CYS A 92 -19.39 12.78 -9.43
CA CYS A 92 -19.34 13.65 -10.61
C CYS A 92 -18.97 12.86 -11.87
N MET A 93 -19.95 12.15 -12.45
CA MET A 93 -19.96 11.86 -13.89
C MET A 93 -20.17 13.15 -14.71
N CYS A 94 -19.47 14.23 -14.38
CA CYS A 94 -19.43 15.44 -15.19
C CYS A 94 -17.99 15.59 -15.68
N PRO A 95 -17.70 15.49 -16.99
CA PRO A 95 -16.48 16.09 -17.48
C PRO A 95 -16.51 17.55 -17.05
N PHE A 96 -15.48 18.01 -16.34
CA PHE A 96 -15.29 19.43 -16.09
C PHE A 96 -15.09 20.10 -17.46
N ASP A 97 -16.18 20.52 -18.08
CA ASP A 97 -16.15 21.50 -19.17
C ASP A 97 -15.82 22.85 -18.51
N GLU A 98 -14.76 23.51 -19.00
CA GLU A 98 -14.20 24.75 -18.45
C GLU A 98 -15.11 25.99 -18.59
N ASP A 99 -16.43 25.81 -18.83
CA ASP A 99 -17.37 26.88 -19.16
C ASP A 99 -18.56 27.03 -18.17
N GLU A 100 -18.50 26.45 -16.97
CA GLU A 100 -19.56 26.65 -15.98
C GLU A 100 -19.46 28.00 -15.25
N GLN A 101 -20.24 28.97 -15.74
CA GLN A 101 -20.50 30.25 -15.08
C GLN A 101 -21.08 30.03 -13.67
N PHE A 102 -20.29 30.38 -12.65
CA PHE A 102 -20.73 30.42 -11.25
C PHE A 102 -21.84 31.48 -11.07
N PHE A 103 -23.09 31.05 -10.85
CA PHE A 103 -24.14 31.94 -10.38
C PHE A 103 -24.15 31.97 -8.85
N LEU A 104 -23.64 33.07 -8.28
CA LEU A 104 -23.76 33.38 -6.86
C LEU A 104 -25.23 33.75 -6.54
N THR A 105 -25.92 32.92 -5.74
CA THR A 105 -27.20 33.35 -5.15
C THR A 105 -26.94 34.08 -3.83
N LEU A 106 -27.28 35.36 -3.79
CA LEU A 106 -27.32 36.19 -2.59
C LEU A 106 -28.43 35.67 -1.65
N CYS A 107 -28.09 35.27 -0.43
CA CYS A 107 -29.06 35.08 0.65
C CYS A 107 -29.33 36.41 1.34
N GLY A 108 -30.61 36.70 1.59
CA GLY A 108 -31.09 37.85 2.37
C GLY A 108 -31.04 37.62 3.87
#